data_AF-A0A9P6RC80-F1
#
_entry.id   AF-A0A9P6RC80-F1
#
_cell.length_a   1.000
_cell.length_b   1.000
_cell.length_c   1.000
_cell.angle_alpha   90.00
_cell.angle_beta   90.00
_cell.angle_gamma   90.00
#
_symmetry.space_group_name_H-M   'P 1'
#
loop_
_entity.id
_entity.type
_entity.pdbx_description
1 polymer ?
#
loop_
_entity_poly.entity_id
_entity_poly.type
_entity_poly.pdbx_seq_one_letter_code
_entity_poly.pdbx_strand_id
1 'polypeptide(L)'
;MTTSPAPAQLTTEAEDDAKLMRQLEEELKNSALDEDEEMSISSSSSSSSASINLQANMLTAAEQLLADQGMLHGVQIFFENQFFEAQRIFASQEQVNPVYALGSGALAFMKACMTFNESDIQHAIKTLQQAEALCNAQIQAAPKKTVPLMASVSKLVSSGWSYFGYKDSSAKSSKHGSPAGTPAPPLPKHMTNGEIRARVIRAESLLLTSLILLLQESIMSYLKAGLNLRKGYKSYENVWAEFKTMGNELNTLVDNNTRGGVYFG
;
A
#
# COMPACT_ATOMS: atom_id res chain seq x y z
N MET A 1 31.49 -16.78 -55.14
CA MET A 1 30.21 -17.14 -54.50
C MET A 1 30.21 -16.54 -53.11
N THR A 2 29.58 -15.37 -52.96
CA THR A 2 29.50 -14.62 -51.70
C THR A 2 28.12 -14.90 -51.09
N THR A 3 28.06 -15.70 -50.03
CA THR A 3 26.82 -15.97 -49.30
C THR A 3 26.64 -14.90 -48.23
N SER A 4 25.70 -13.99 -48.46
CA SER A 4 25.16 -13.08 -47.44
C SER A 4 24.32 -13.88 -46.44
N PRO A 5 24.44 -13.66 -45.12
CA PRO A 5 23.49 -14.21 -44.17
C PRO A 5 22.17 -13.43 -44.24
N ALA A 6 21.07 -14.16 -44.00
CA ALA A 6 19.68 -13.78 -44.21
C ALA A 6 19.09 -12.91 -43.08
N PRO A 7 18.00 -12.16 -43.32
CA PRO A 7 17.42 -11.14 -42.42
C PRO A 7 16.57 -11.67 -41.24
N ALA A 8 16.64 -12.96 -40.90
CA ALA A 8 15.67 -13.60 -40.01
C ALA A 8 15.85 -13.31 -38.50
N GLN A 9 17.02 -12.82 -38.06
CA GLN A 9 17.27 -12.50 -36.64
C GLN A 9 16.69 -11.13 -36.23
N LEU A 10 16.52 -10.21 -37.18
CA LEU A 10 16.06 -8.84 -36.88
C LEU A 10 14.54 -8.75 -36.71
N THR A 11 13.79 -9.70 -37.27
CA THR A 11 12.32 -9.72 -37.22
C THR A 11 11.78 -10.29 -35.90
N THR A 12 12.53 -11.17 -35.24
CA THR A 12 12.13 -11.79 -33.97
C THR A 12 12.29 -10.84 -32.79
N GLU A 13 13.37 -10.05 -32.74
CA GLU A 13 13.57 -9.04 -31.69
C GLU A 13 12.50 -7.94 -31.76
N ALA A 14 12.13 -7.50 -32.96
CA ALA A 14 11.10 -6.49 -33.14
C ALA A 14 9.69 -7.00 -32.75
N GLU A 15 9.39 -8.29 -32.95
CA GLU A 15 8.13 -8.90 -32.51
C GLU A 15 8.08 -9.08 -30.99
N ASP A 16 9.20 -9.47 -30.38
CA ASP A 16 9.33 -9.59 -28.93
C ASP A 16 9.20 -8.20 -28.26
N ASP A 17 9.87 -7.18 -28.80
CA ASP A 17 9.74 -5.79 -28.36
C ASP A 17 8.31 -5.25 -28.52
N ALA A 18 7.62 -5.57 -29.61
CA ALA A 18 6.23 -5.15 -29.81
C ALA A 18 5.26 -5.84 -28.83
N LYS A 19 5.51 -7.11 -28.51
CA LYS A 19 4.74 -7.85 -27.51
C LYS A 19 5.01 -7.31 -26.10
N LEU A 20 6.27 -6.94 -25.84
CA LEU A 20 6.71 -6.30 -24.61
C LEU A 20 6.03 -4.93 -24.42
N MET A 21 6.00 -4.11 -25.48
CA MET A 21 5.33 -2.80 -25.49
C MET A 21 3.82 -2.92 -25.26
N ARG A 22 3.16 -3.95 -25.81
CA ARG A 22 1.74 -4.21 -25.52
C ARG A 22 1.48 -4.62 -24.08
N GLN A 23 2.34 -5.45 -23.48
CA GLN A 23 2.25 -5.77 -22.06
C GLN A 23 2.46 -4.53 -21.19
N LEU A 24 3.38 -3.65 -21.59
CA LEU A 24 3.61 -2.36 -20.94
C LEU A 24 2.41 -1.43 -21.05
N GLU A 25 1.77 -1.34 -22.21
CA GLU A 25 0.53 -0.58 -22.39
C GLU A 25 -0.59 -1.12 -21.50
N GLU A 26 -0.71 -2.44 -21.34
CA GLU A 26 -1.67 -3.06 -20.43
C GLU A 26 -1.33 -2.80 -18.95
N GLU A 27 -0.07 -2.92 -18.53
CA GLU A 27 0.37 -2.59 -17.16
C GLU A 27 0.20 -1.09 -16.86
N LEU A 28 0.51 -0.20 -17.81
CA LEU A 28 0.24 1.24 -17.73
C LEU A 28 -1.25 1.51 -17.59
N LYS A 29 -2.07 0.87 -18.41
CA LYS A 29 -3.52 1.01 -18.37
C LYS A 29 -4.08 0.52 -17.04
N ASN A 30 -3.63 -0.63 -16.54
CA ASN A 30 -4.06 -1.15 -15.23
C ASN A 30 -3.59 -0.23 -14.08
N SER A 31 -2.37 0.34 -14.17
CA SER A 31 -1.90 1.30 -13.18
C SER A 31 -2.66 2.63 -13.21
N ALA A 32 -3.10 3.09 -14.38
CA ALA A 32 -3.97 4.25 -14.52
C ALA A 32 -5.40 3.98 -14.02
N LEU A 33 -5.87 2.73 -14.11
CA LEU A 33 -7.15 2.32 -13.52
C LEU A 33 -7.09 2.30 -11.98
N ASP A 34 -5.94 1.98 -11.38
CA ASP A 34 -5.71 2.17 -9.93
C ASP A 34 -5.77 3.67 -9.55
N GLU A 35 -5.31 4.57 -10.43
CA GLU A 35 -5.32 6.04 -10.23
C GLU A 35 -6.74 6.62 -10.26
N ASP A 36 -7.63 6.08 -11.11
CA ASP A 36 -9.04 6.49 -11.18
C ASP A 36 -9.87 5.89 -10.04
N GLU A 37 -9.57 4.68 -9.54
CA GLU A 37 -10.27 4.10 -8.37
C GLU A 37 -9.91 4.78 -7.03
N GLU A 38 -8.69 5.31 -6.86
CA GLU A 38 -8.37 6.12 -5.67
C GLU A 38 -9.14 7.46 -5.66
N MET A 39 -9.49 8.01 -6.83
CA MET A 39 -10.29 9.24 -6.95
C MET A 39 -11.80 8.98 -7.14
N SER A 40 -12.18 7.74 -7.48
CA SER A 40 -13.57 7.30 -7.63
C SER A 40 -13.83 6.05 -6.81
N ILE A 41 -14.29 6.28 -5.57
CA ILE A 41 -14.91 5.23 -4.77
C ILE A 41 -16.11 4.65 -5.54
N SER A 42 -15.94 3.44 -6.06
CA SER A 42 -16.89 2.32 -6.02
C SER A 42 -16.42 1.19 -6.93
N SER A 43 -16.18 0.00 -6.33
CA SER A 43 -16.35 -1.35 -6.90
C SER A 43 -15.96 -1.49 -8.38
N SER A 44 -14.95 -2.25 -8.77
CA SER A 44 -14.57 -3.59 -8.34
C SER A 44 -13.58 -4.08 -9.39
N SER A 45 -12.45 -4.69 -9.02
CA SER A 45 -11.96 -5.83 -9.78
C SER A 45 -10.95 -6.69 -9.02
N SER A 46 -11.13 -7.98 -9.29
CA SER A 46 -10.39 -9.14 -8.87
C SER A 46 -9.01 -9.20 -9.52
N SER A 47 -7.97 -9.21 -8.69
CA SER A 47 -6.75 -9.96 -8.95
C SER A 47 -6.56 -10.94 -7.80
N SER A 48 -6.18 -12.17 -8.13
CA SER A 48 -6.03 -13.34 -7.25
C SER A 48 -4.86 -13.19 -6.27
N SER A 49 -4.93 -12.18 -5.41
CA SER A 49 -4.30 -12.15 -4.11
C SER A 49 -5.35 -12.63 -3.11
N ALA A 50 -5.00 -13.57 -2.24
CA ALA A 50 -5.88 -13.98 -1.15
C ALA A 50 -6.39 -12.71 -0.45
N SER A 51 -7.72 -12.54 -0.35
CA SER A 51 -8.32 -11.31 0.19
C SER A 51 -7.79 -11.09 1.61
N ILE A 52 -6.79 -10.22 1.77
CA ILE A 52 -6.21 -9.91 3.07
C ILE A 52 -7.26 -9.09 3.80
N ASN A 53 -8.04 -9.75 4.66
CA ASN A 53 -9.05 -9.10 5.49
C ASN A 53 -8.34 -8.49 6.71
N LEU A 54 -7.88 -7.25 6.56
CA LEU A 54 -7.20 -6.50 7.61
C LEU A 54 -8.11 -5.38 8.12
N GLN A 55 -8.26 -5.31 9.44
CA GLN A 55 -9.03 -4.23 10.07
C GLN A 55 -8.28 -2.90 9.95
N ALA A 56 -9.03 -1.80 9.78
CA ALA A 56 -8.49 -0.45 9.79
C ALA A 56 -7.69 -0.18 11.07
N ASN A 57 -6.49 0.39 10.91
CA ASN A 57 -5.71 0.86 12.04
C ASN A 57 -6.27 2.19 12.56
N MET A 58 -6.90 2.13 13.72
CA MET A 58 -7.53 3.26 14.41
C MET A 58 -6.75 3.71 15.65
N LEU A 59 -5.51 3.27 15.81
CA LEU A 59 -4.65 3.67 16.93
C LEU A 59 -4.36 5.17 16.87
N THR A 60 -4.34 5.80 18.05
CA THR A 60 -3.85 7.17 18.21
C THR A 60 -2.34 7.25 17.98
N ALA A 61 -1.80 8.45 17.78
CA ALA A 61 -0.36 8.65 17.62
C ALA A 61 0.47 8.04 18.78
N ALA A 62 -0.01 8.18 20.03
CA ALA A 62 0.68 7.64 21.21
C ALA A 62 0.60 6.11 21.28
N GLU A 63 -0.57 5.53 21.02
CA GLU A 63 -0.75 4.07 21.00
C GLU A 63 0.05 3.41 19.87
N GLN A 64 0.17 4.08 18.72
CA GLN A 64 0.99 3.59 17.60
C GLN A 64 2.46 3.48 18.00
N LEU A 65 3.01 4.50 18.66
CA LEU A 65 4.40 4.47 19.13
C LEU A 65 4.65 3.32 20.13
N LEU A 66 3.67 3.04 20.99
CA LEU A 66 3.76 1.92 21.93
C LEU A 66 3.69 0.57 21.18
N ALA A 67 2.79 0.43 20.21
CA ALA A 67 2.67 -0.77 19.39
C ALA A 67 3.92 -1.06 18.56
N ASP A 68 4.63 -0.01 18.13
CA ASP A 68 5.85 -0.11 17.33
C ASP A 68 7.12 -0.39 18.15
N GLN A 69 7.04 -0.44 19.49
CA GLN A 69 8.22 -0.61 20.35
C GLN A 69 9.05 -1.87 19.98
N GLY A 70 8.38 -2.98 19.65
CA GLY A 70 9.04 -4.21 19.22
C GLY A 70 9.81 -4.02 17.91
N MET A 71 9.24 -3.30 16.95
CA MET A 71 9.89 -2.98 15.67
C MET A 71 11.11 -2.08 15.89
N LEU A 72 10.97 -1.04 16.71
CA LEU A 72 12.08 -0.14 17.06
C LEU A 72 13.25 -0.89 17.73
N HIS A 73 12.94 -1.82 18.62
CA HIS A 73 13.96 -2.69 19.21
C HIS A 73 14.66 -3.56 18.16
N GLY A 74 13.90 -4.13 17.20
CA GLY A 74 14.48 -4.88 16.09
C GLY A 74 15.40 -4.03 15.20
N VAL A 75 15.05 -2.76 14.95
CA VAL A 75 15.91 -1.81 14.22
C VAL A 75 17.19 -1.50 14.99
N GLN A 76 17.11 -1.35 16.31
CA GLN A 76 18.32 -1.18 17.13
C GLN A 76 19.25 -2.39 17.03
N ILE A 77 18.71 -3.60 17.19
CA ILE A 77 19.45 -4.87 17.05
C ILE A 77 20.08 -4.99 15.66
N PHE A 78 19.38 -4.55 14.62
CA PHE A 78 19.93 -4.48 13.27
C PHE A 78 21.20 -3.62 13.20
N PHE A 79 21.17 -2.41 13.77
CA PHE A 79 22.33 -1.50 13.80
C PHE A 79 23.47 -1.98 14.72
N GLU A 80 23.20 -2.91 15.63
CA GLU A 80 24.21 -3.63 16.40
C GLU A 80 24.84 -4.80 15.61
N ASN A 81 24.56 -4.92 14.32
CA ASN A 81 24.99 -6.00 13.41
C ASN A 81 24.45 -7.40 13.77
N GLN A 82 23.40 -7.48 14.58
CA GLN A 82 22.75 -8.72 14.95
C GLN A 82 21.62 -9.06 13.96
N PHE A 83 21.98 -9.25 12.68
CA PHE A 83 21.02 -9.34 11.57
C PHE A 83 20.01 -10.49 11.70
N PHE A 84 20.43 -11.65 12.21
CA PHE A 84 19.54 -12.81 12.36
C PHE A 84 18.44 -12.56 13.40
N GLU A 85 18.80 -11.94 14.53
CA GLU A 85 17.85 -11.59 15.57
C GLU A 85 16.89 -10.48 15.13
N ALA A 86 17.41 -9.46 14.43
CA ALA A 86 16.60 -8.41 13.83
C ALA A 86 15.58 -8.98 12.82
N GLN A 87 16.03 -9.88 11.94
CA GLN A 87 15.16 -10.56 10.98
C GLN A 87 14.07 -11.36 11.67
N ARG A 88 14.38 -12.06 12.78
CA ARG A 88 13.38 -12.79 13.56
C ARG A 88 12.31 -11.86 14.13
N ILE A 89 12.71 -10.67 14.60
CA ILE A 89 11.77 -9.67 15.11
C ILE A 89 10.87 -9.13 13.99
N PHE A 90 11.44 -8.78 12.84
CA PHE A 90 10.66 -8.27 11.70
C PHE A 90 9.67 -9.32 11.18
N ALA A 91 10.11 -10.58 11.06
CA ALA A 91 9.27 -11.69 10.63
C ALA A 91 8.13 -12.05 11.60
N SER A 92 8.17 -11.58 12.85
CA SER A 92 7.16 -11.93 13.86
C SER A 92 5.75 -11.44 13.52
N GLN A 93 5.64 -10.33 12.79
CA GLN A 93 4.36 -9.70 12.44
C GLN A 93 4.28 -9.26 10.97
N GLU A 94 5.22 -9.67 10.11
CA GLU A 94 5.29 -9.25 8.71
C GLU A 94 4.05 -9.60 7.87
N GLN A 95 3.27 -10.60 8.30
CA GLN A 95 2.06 -11.05 7.59
C GLN A 95 0.83 -10.21 7.91
N VAL A 96 0.87 -9.40 8.97
CA VAL A 96 -0.30 -8.66 9.49
C VAL A 96 -0.03 -7.17 9.70
N ASN A 97 1.23 -6.78 9.94
CA ASN A 97 1.60 -5.42 10.28
C ASN A 97 2.51 -4.82 9.19
N PRO A 98 2.07 -3.75 8.49
CA PRO A 98 2.81 -3.18 7.38
C PRO A 98 4.24 -2.72 7.72
N VAL A 99 4.47 -2.18 8.93
CA VAL A 99 5.83 -1.69 9.28
C VAL A 99 6.81 -2.84 9.46
N TYR A 100 6.34 -3.98 9.99
CA TYR A 100 7.16 -5.19 10.13
C TYR A 100 7.43 -5.81 8.75
N ALA A 101 6.42 -5.82 7.88
CA ALA A 101 6.57 -6.27 6.49
C ALA A 101 7.58 -5.42 5.72
N LEU A 102 7.51 -4.09 5.85
CA LEU A 102 8.50 -3.16 5.29
C LEU A 102 9.89 -3.42 5.88
N GLY A 103 10.00 -3.65 7.19
CA GLY A 103 11.25 -4.00 7.85
C GLY A 103 11.91 -5.26 7.27
N SER A 104 11.15 -6.35 7.15
CA SER A 104 11.59 -7.58 6.47
C SER A 104 11.98 -7.31 5.02
N GLY A 105 11.18 -6.52 4.30
CA GLY A 105 11.45 -6.12 2.91
C GLY A 105 12.73 -5.30 2.76
N ALA A 106 13.02 -4.38 3.68
CA ALA A 106 14.23 -3.57 3.70
C ALA A 106 15.49 -4.41 3.97
N LEU A 107 15.42 -5.41 4.86
CA LEU A 107 16.50 -6.37 5.04
C LEU A 107 16.75 -7.19 3.77
N ALA A 108 15.68 -7.70 3.16
CA ALA A 108 15.77 -8.46 1.92
C ALA A 108 16.33 -7.60 0.78
N PHE A 109 15.90 -6.33 0.68
CA PHE A 109 16.45 -5.32 -0.23
C PHE A 109 17.96 -5.16 -0.05
N MET A 110 18.43 -4.93 1.19
CA MET A 110 19.87 -4.78 1.45
C MET A 110 20.64 -6.05 1.07
N LYS A 111 20.12 -7.23 1.40
CA LYS A 111 20.72 -8.50 0.98
C LYS A 111 20.80 -8.61 -0.54
N ALA A 112 19.73 -8.31 -1.25
CA ALA A 112 19.67 -8.33 -2.71
C ALA A 112 20.70 -7.37 -3.34
N CYS A 113 20.83 -6.14 -2.82
CA CYS A 113 21.83 -5.17 -3.28
C CYS A 113 23.28 -5.58 -2.98
N MET A 114 23.52 -6.37 -1.93
CA MET A 114 24.86 -6.84 -1.57
C MET A 114 25.27 -8.09 -2.34
N THR A 115 24.35 -9.03 -2.56
CA THR A 115 24.66 -10.32 -3.19
C THR A 115 24.49 -10.30 -4.70
N PHE A 116 23.64 -9.41 -5.24
CA PHE A 116 23.20 -9.41 -6.64
C PHE A 116 22.69 -10.77 -7.11
N ASN A 117 22.29 -11.64 -6.18
CA ASN A 117 21.74 -12.95 -6.50
C ASN A 117 20.28 -12.79 -6.91
N GLU A 118 19.92 -13.34 -8.06
CA GLU A 118 18.56 -13.29 -8.59
C GLU A 118 17.53 -13.81 -7.58
N SER A 119 17.83 -14.87 -6.81
CA SER A 119 16.88 -15.36 -5.80
C SER A 119 16.63 -14.36 -4.69
N ASP A 120 17.68 -13.65 -4.24
CA ASP A 120 17.57 -12.64 -3.20
C ASP A 120 16.81 -11.40 -3.70
N ILE A 121 17.05 -11.02 -4.95
CA ILE A 121 16.34 -9.94 -5.67
C ILE A 121 14.85 -10.25 -5.76
N GLN A 122 14.47 -11.44 -6.23
CA GLN A 122 13.06 -11.84 -6.34
C GLN A 122 12.40 -11.94 -4.98
N HIS A 123 13.11 -12.44 -3.96
CA HIS A 123 12.62 -12.48 -2.60
C HIS A 123 12.34 -11.07 -2.05
N ALA A 124 13.25 -10.12 -2.25
CA ALA A 124 13.08 -8.74 -1.81
C ALA A 124 11.88 -8.06 -2.46
N ILE A 125 11.73 -8.17 -3.79
CA ILE A 125 10.58 -7.62 -4.53
C ILE A 125 9.27 -8.21 -3.97
N LYS A 126 9.20 -9.53 -3.79
CA LYS A 126 8.00 -10.20 -3.28
C LYS A 126 7.62 -9.72 -1.88
N THR A 127 8.60 -9.60 -0.99
CA THR A 127 8.36 -9.15 0.40
C THR A 127 7.91 -7.69 0.45
N LEU A 128 8.48 -6.81 -0.39
CA LEU A 128 8.05 -5.42 -0.50
C LEU A 128 6.64 -5.28 -1.10
N GLN A 129 6.30 -6.10 -2.09
CA GLN A 129 4.93 -6.17 -2.65
C GLN A 129 3.91 -6.67 -1.61
N GLN A 130 4.31 -7.59 -0.72
CA GLN A 130 3.46 -8.00 0.40
C GLN A 130 3.21 -6.82 1.36
N ALA A 131 4.25 -6.04 1.69
CA ALA A 131 4.09 -4.84 2.50
C ALA A 131 3.14 -3.81 1.84
N GLU A 132 3.29 -3.62 0.53
CA GLU A 132 2.38 -2.79 -0.28
C GLU A 132 0.93 -3.28 -0.19
N ALA A 133 0.70 -4.59 -0.34
CA ALA A 133 -0.63 -5.19 -0.26
C ALA A 133 -1.29 -5.00 1.11
N LEU A 134 -0.53 -5.15 2.20
CA LEU A 134 -1.02 -4.88 3.55
C LEU A 134 -1.40 -3.40 3.72
N CYS A 135 -0.59 -2.48 3.20
CA CYS A 135 -0.91 -1.06 3.22
C CYS A 135 -2.21 -0.75 2.47
N ASN A 136 -2.40 -1.34 1.28
CA ASN A 136 -3.63 -1.16 0.50
C ASN A 136 -4.86 -1.66 1.26
N ALA A 137 -4.76 -2.82 1.90
CA ALA A 137 -5.84 -3.34 2.74
C ALA A 137 -6.17 -2.37 3.88
N GLN A 138 -5.17 -1.79 4.55
CA GLN A 138 -5.39 -0.79 5.60
C GLN A 138 -6.03 0.49 5.07
N ILE A 139 -5.59 0.99 3.91
CA ILE A 139 -6.15 2.19 3.28
C ILE A 139 -7.62 1.96 2.88
N GLN A 140 -7.93 0.80 2.31
CA GLN A 140 -9.30 0.46 1.91
C GLN A 140 -10.24 0.25 3.10
N ALA A 141 -9.72 -0.25 4.22
CA ALA A 141 -10.48 -0.44 5.45
C ALA A 141 -10.73 0.88 6.20
N ALA A 142 -9.93 1.93 5.95
CA ALA A 142 -9.98 3.18 6.69
C ALA A 142 -11.33 3.94 6.51
N PRO A 143 -11.81 4.63 7.57
CA PRO A 143 -13.04 5.41 7.48
C PRO A 143 -12.87 6.61 6.54
N LYS A 144 -13.83 6.77 5.63
CA LYS A 144 -13.80 7.85 4.64
C LYS A 144 -14.08 9.20 5.28
N LYS A 145 -13.33 10.23 4.87
CA LYS A 145 -13.49 11.61 5.33
C LYS A 145 -14.89 12.15 4.98
N THR A 146 -15.46 12.98 5.85
CA THR A 146 -16.65 13.76 5.55
C THR A 146 -16.35 14.86 4.54
N VAL A 147 -16.77 14.67 3.30
CA VAL A 147 -16.87 15.79 2.34
C VAL A 147 -18.15 16.59 2.62
N PRO A 148 -18.09 17.94 2.72
CA PRO A 148 -19.28 18.78 2.83
C PRO A 148 -20.25 18.55 1.66
N LEU A 149 -21.54 18.48 2.00
CA LEU A 149 -22.65 18.10 1.12
C LEU A 149 -22.91 19.15 0.04
N MET A 150 -22.11 19.15 -1.04
CA MET A 150 -22.49 19.76 -2.34
C MET A 150 -21.92 19.04 -3.57
N ALA A 151 -21.22 17.89 -3.42
CA ALA A 151 -20.54 17.26 -4.57
C ALA A 151 -21.12 15.91 -5.04
N SER A 152 -22.01 15.24 -4.32
CA SER A 152 -22.66 14.02 -4.84
C SER A 152 -23.79 13.51 -3.95
N VAL A 153 -25.03 13.79 -4.34
CA VAL A 153 -26.23 13.19 -3.71
C VAL A 153 -26.54 11.79 -4.25
N SER A 154 -25.73 11.24 -5.17
CA SER A 154 -26.12 10.03 -5.93
C SER A 154 -25.72 8.67 -5.31
N LYS A 155 -24.95 8.62 -4.20
CA LYS A 155 -24.43 7.34 -3.66
C LYS A 155 -24.64 7.12 -2.16
N LEU A 156 -25.47 7.90 -1.49
CA LEU A 156 -25.59 7.87 -0.03
C LEU A 156 -26.62 6.89 0.55
N VAL A 157 -27.22 5.98 -0.25
CA VAL A 157 -28.27 5.08 0.25
C VAL A 157 -27.96 3.58 0.19
N SER A 158 -26.82 3.14 -0.34
CA SER A 158 -26.58 1.69 -0.55
C SER A 158 -25.49 1.02 0.29
N SER A 159 -24.54 1.75 0.90
CA SER A 159 -23.38 1.14 1.56
C SER A 159 -23.42 1.13 3.10
N GLY A 160 -24.40 1.77 3.73
CA GLY A 160 -24.49 1.90 5.19
C GLY A 160 -25.08 0.71 5.95
N TRP A 161 -25.50 -0.36 5.26
CA TRP A 161 -26.30 -1.45 5.88
C TRP A 161 -25.50 -2.71 6.25
N SER A 162 -24.18 -2.77 5.99
CA SER A 162 -23.37 -3.99 6.27
C SER A 162 -22.50 -3.94 7.53
N TYR A 163 -22.46 -2.83 8.28
CA TYR A 163 -21.58 -2.72 9.46
C TYR A 163 -22.26 -3.11 10.79
N PHE A 164 -23.59 -3.24 10.84
CA PHE A 164 -24.31 -3.71 12.03
C PHE A 164 -24.82 -5.13 11.80
N GLY A 165 -24.13 -6.11 12.41
CA GLY A 165 -24.47 -7.52 12.31
C GLY A 165 -25.89 -7.82 12.82
N TYR A 166 -26.81 -8.10 11.89
CA TYR A 166 -28.06 -8.80 12.19
C TYR A 166 -27.90 -10.25 11.76
N LYS A 167 -27.79 -11.13 12.75
CA LYS A 167 -27.82 -12.59 12.58
C LYS A 167 -29.27 -12.96 12.21
N ASP A 168 -29.50 -13.39 10.98
CA ASP A 168 -30.81 -13.88 10.58
C ASP A 168 -31.05 -15.26 11.19
N SER A 169 -32.12 -15.40 11.95
CA SER A 169 -32.64 -16.67 12.45
C SER A 169 -34.13 -16.49 12.69
N SER A 170 -34.93 -16.92 11.71
CA SER A 170 -36.28 -17.47 11.87
C SER A 170 -37.16 -16.89 13.01
N ALA A 171 -38.10 -16.00 12.70
CA ALA A 171 -39.49 -16.08 13.20
C ALA A 171 -40.35 -14.86 12.81
N LYS A 172 -41.63 -15.18 12.63
CA LYS A 172 -42.82 -14.36 12.40
C LYS A 172 -42.91 -13.03 13.17
N SER A 173 -43.43 -12.01 12.48
CA SER A 173 -44.41 -10.99 12.91
C SER A 173 -44.36 -10.47 14.36
N SER A 174 -44.06 -9.17 14.55
CA SER A 174 -45.03 -8.20 15.09
C SER A 174 -44.53 -6.75 15.00
N LYS A 175 -45.47 -5.82 14.85
CA LYS A 175 -45.29 -4.36 14.96
C LYS A 175 -45.03 -3.96 16.42
N HIS A 176 -43.90 -3.31 16.71
CA HIS A 176 -43.78 -2.41 17.86
C HIS A 176 -42.69 -1.35 17.64
N GLY A 177 -42.92 -0.15 18.18
CA GLY A 177 -42.23 1.10 17.84
C GLY A 177 -40.74 1.14 18.17
N SER A 178 -40.01 1.87 17.33
CA SER A 178 -38.57 2.10 17.47
C SER A 178 -38.28 2.98 18.70
N PRO A 179 -37.33 2.61 19.57
CA PRO A 179 -36.74 3.54 20.52
C PRO A 179 -35.78 4.48 19.78
N ALA A 180 -35.67 5.71 20.28
CA ALA A 180 -34.79 6.75 19.76
C ALA A 180 -33.34 6.25 19.67
N GLY A 181 -32.86 6.03 18.44
CA GLY A 181 -31.48 5.67 18.16
C GLY A 181 -30.57 6.85 18.47
N THR A 182 -29.55 6.62 19.28
CA THR A 182 -28.41 7.50 19.48
C THR A 182 -27.82 7.85 18.11
N PRO A 183 -27.55 9.13 17.79
CA PRO A 183 -27.00 9.51 16.50
C PRO A 183 -25.63 8.85 16.30
N ALA A 184 -25.39 8.32 15.11
CA ALA A 184 -24.11 7.72 14.73
C ALA A 184 -22.95 8.72 14.98
N PRO A 185 -21.78 8.26 15.47
CA PRO A 185 -20.65 9.15 15.71
C PRO A 185 -20.24 9.88 14.41
N PRO A 186 -19.88 11.16 14.50
CA PRO A 186 -19.50 11.95 13.33
C PRO A 186 -18.25 11.37 12.66
N LEU A 187 -18.28 11.28 11.34
CA LEU A 187 -17.15 10.86 10.50
C LEU A 187 -15.91 11.73 10.74
N PRO A 188 -14.70 11.17 10.59
CA PRO A 188 -13.46 11.87 10.90
C PRO A 188 -13.22 13.02 9.91
N LYS A 189 -12.87 14.18 10.48
CA LYS A 189 -12.49 15.40 9.76
C LYS A 189 -11.20 15.23 8.95
N HIS A 190 -10.28 14.42 9.46
CA HIS A 190 -8.96 14.19 8.93
C HIS A 190 -8.72 12.71 8.67
N MET A 191 -7.72 12.41 7.85
CA MET A 191 -7.19 11.06 7.68
C MET A 191 -6.75 10.52 9.05
N THR A 192 -6.99 9.24 9.31
CA THR A 192 -6.53 8.63 10.57
C THR A 192 -5.00 8.47 10.55
N ASN A 193 -4.36 8.41 11.73
CA ASN A 193 -2.93 8.15 11.83
C ASN A 193 -2.54 6.85 11.08
N GLY A 194 -3.37 5.81 11.22
CA GLY A 194 -3.17 4.53 10.55
C GLY A 194 -3.21 4.62 9.03
N GLU A 195 -4.14 5.38 8.44
CA GLU A 195 -4.19 5.53 6.97
C GLU A 195 -2.99 6.34 6.45
N ILE A 196 -2.61 7.43 7.12
CA ILE A 196 -1.42 8.22 6.77
C ILE A 196 -0.18 7.32 6.78
N ARG A 197 -0.01 6.57 7.87
CA ARG A 197 1.09 5.63 8.06
C ARG A 197 1.13 4.57 6.95
N ALA A 198 -0.01 3.97 6.63
CA ALA A 198 -0.09 2.98 5.55
C ALA A 198 0.31 3.58 4.20
N ARG A 199 -0.09 4.83 3.90
CA ARG A 199 0.31 5.53 2.67
C ARG A 199 1.82 5.80 2.61
N VAL A 200 2.43 6.18 3.73
CA VAL A 200 3.90 6.37 3.82
C VAL A 200 4.64 5.05 3.61
N ILE A 201 4.26 3.99 4.34
CA ILE A 201 4.89 2.67 4.23
C ILE A 201 4.73 2.08 2.81
N ARG A 202 3.55 2.28 2.19
CA ARG A 202 3.31 1.92 0.78
C ARG A 202 4.30 2.63 -0.13
N ALA A 203 4.49 3.94 0.05
CA ALA A 203 5.41 4.72 -0.74
C ALA A 203 6.85 4.23 -0.59
N GLU A 204 7.32 4.00 0.64
CA GLU A 204 8.66 3.47 0.92
C GLU A 204 8.87 2.07 0.31
N SER A 205 7.86 1.20 0.37
CA SER A 205 7.91 -0.13 -0.24
C SER A 205 8.08 -0.06 -1.77
N LEU A 206 7.34 0.86 -2.41
CA LEU A 206 7.42 1.12 -3.85
C LEU A 206 8.78 1.71 -4.23
N LEU A 207 9.32 2.64 -3.43
CA LEU A 207 10.66 3.21 -3.66
C LEU A 207 11.75 2.14 -3.61
N LEU A 208 11.76 1.28 -2.57
CA LEU A 208 12.73 0.19 -2.46
C LEU A 208 12.58 -0.82 -3.61
N THR A 209 11.35 -1.12 -4.03
CA THR A 209 11.09 -1.98 -5.19
C THR A 209 11.64 -1.36 -6.46
N SER A 210 11.37 -0.07 -6.71
CA SER A 210 11.91 0.66 -7.85
C SER A 210 13.44 0.66 -7.87
N LEU A 211 14.07 0.87 -6.71
CA LEU A 211 15.53 0.84 -6.61
C LEU A 211 16.12 -0.52 -6.99
N ILE A 212 15.52 -1.64 -6.54
CA ILE A 212 15.96 -2.98 -6.97
C ILE A 212 15.79 -3.15 -8.48
N LEU A 213 14.64 -2.74 -9.03
CA LEU A 213 14.35 -2.87 -10.45
C LEU A 213 15.32 -2.05 -11.32
N LEU A 214 15.73 -0.87 -10.85
CA LEU A 214 16.77 -0.05 -11.51
C LEU A 214 18.15 -0.71 -11.53
N LEU A 215 18.39 -1.74 -10.70
CA LEU A 215 19.64 -2.49 -10.70
C LEU A 215 19.62 -3.72 -11.63
N GLN A 216 18.47 -4.10 -12.19
CA GLN A 216 18.33 -5.33 -12.99
C GLN A 216 18.74 -5.21 -14.47
N GLU A 217 19.37 -4.11 -14.88
CA GLU A 217 19.92 -3.88 -16.23
C GLU A 217 18.97 -4.20 -17.40
N SER A 218 17.66 -4.05 -17.18
CA SER A 218 16.62 -4.40 -18.16
C SER A 218 15.65 -3.24 -18.38
N ILE A 219 15.32 -2.97 -19.64
CA ILE A 219 14.33 -1.95 -20.04
C ILE A 219 12.99 -2.20 -19.32
N MET A 220 12.58 -3.46 -19.23
CA MET A 220 11.35 -3.84 -18.53
C MET A 220 11.40 -3.45 -17.05
N SER A 221 12.52 -3.72 -16.38
CA SER A 221 12.70 -3.37 -14.97
C SER A 221 12.74 -1.86 -14.78
N TYR A 222 13.36 -1.09 -15.70
CA TYR A 222 13.35 0.38 -15.66
C TYR A 222 11.95 0.96 -15.81
N LEU A 223 11.13 0.42 -16.70
CA LEU A 223 9.76 0.89 -16.89
C LEU A 223 8.89 0.57 -15.67
N LYS A 224 9.00 -0.66 -15.13
CA LYS A 224 8.34 -1.04 -13.88
C LYS A 224 8.77 -0.16 -12.71
N ALA A 225 10.07 0.16 -12.63
CA ALA A 225 10.58 1.09 -11.62
C ALA A 225 9.93 2.47 -11.75
N GLY A 226 9.82 3.01 -12.97
CA GLY A 226 9.16 4.29 -13.24
C GLY A 226 7.69 4.31 -12.81
N LEU A 227 6.93 3.25 -13.07
CA LEU A 227 5.54 3.12 -12.62
C LEU A 227 5.43 3.09 -11.10
N ASN A 228 6.26 2.29 -10.43
CA ASN A 228 6.29 2.23 -8.97
C ASN A 228 6.69 3.57 -8.33
N LEU A 229 7.65 4.29 -8.93
CA LEU A 229 8.04 5.63 -8.47
C LEU A 229 6.87 6.63 -8.57
N ARG A 230 6.12 6.60 -9.68
CA ARG A 230 4.92 7.43 -9.84
C ARG A 230 3.86 7.12 -8.79
N LYS A 231 3.57 5.83 -8.55
CA LYS A 231 2.63 5.39 -7.49
C LYS A 231 3.09 5.85 -6.10
N GLY A 232 4.38 5.69 -5.79
CA GLY A 232 4.97 6.13 -4.53
C GLY A 232 4.89 7.64 -4.33
N TYR A 233 5.26 8.42 -5.35
CA TYR A 233 5.16 9.87 -5.35
C TYR A 233 3.71 10.33 -5.10
N LYS A 234 2.73 9.70 -5.74
CA LYS A 234 1.31 10.05 -5.54
C LYS A 234 0.86 9.80 -4.12
N SER A 235 1.33 8.71 -3.50
CA SER A 235 1.05 8.42 -2.09
C SER A 235 1.59 9.51 -1.17
N TYR A 236 2.84 9.96 -1.38
CA TYR A 236 3.42 11.09 -0.64
C TYR A 236 2.68 12.39 -0.89
N GLU A 237 2.32 12.70 -2.14
CA GLU A 237 1.55 13.90 -2.49
C GLU A 237 0.20 13.94 -1.74
N ASN A 238 -0.51 12.82 -1.69
CA ASN A 238 -1.79 12.69 -0.97
C ASN A 238 -1.61 12.95 0.54
N VAL A 239 -0.57 12.38 1.16
CA VAL A 239 -0.26 12.59 2.58
C VAL A 239 0.17 14.04 2.84
N TRP A 240 0.99 14.62 1.96
CA TRP A 240 1.46 15.99 2.09
C TRP A 240 0.33 17.01 1.97
N ALA A 241 -0.62 16.77 1.06
CA ALA A 241 -1.83 17.58 0.97
C ALA A 241 -2.63 17.53 2.29
N GLU A 242 -2.74 16.35 2.91
CA GLU A 242 -3.40 16.21 4.21
C GLU A 242 -2.64 16.89 5.35
N PHE A 243 -1.31 16.85 5.36
CA PHE A 243 -0.53 17.56 6.39
C PHE A 243 -0.80 19.07 6.35
N LYS A 244 -0.96 19.63 5.15
CA LYS A 244 -1.34 21.04 4.97
C LYS A 244 -2.74 21.33 5.49
N THR A 245 -3.70 20.40 5.36
CA THR A 245 -5.07 20.60 5.87
C THR A 245 -5.16 20.47 7.39
N MET A 246 -4.35 19.60 8.00
CA MET A 246 -4.30 19.43 9.46
C MET A 246 -3.71 20.64 10.19
N GLY A 247 -2.71 21.31 9.60
CA GLY A 247 -2.07 22.48 10.21
C GLY A 247 -1.56 22.20 11.62
N ASN A 248 -2.07 22.94 12.61
CA ASN A 248 -1.64 22.84 14.01
C ASN A 248 -2.01 21.50 14.68
N GLU A 249 -3.01 20.76 14.15
CA GLU A 249 -3.46 19.48 14.71
C GLU A 249 -2.49 18.33 14.35
N LEU A 250 -1.61 18.52 13.36
CA LEU A 250 -0.72 17.49 12.83
C LEU A 250 0.15 16.81 13.90
N ASN A 251 0.75 17.61 14.79
CA ASN A 251 1.65 17.10 15.83
C ASN A 251 0.95 16.24 16.88
N THR A 252 -0.37 16.37 16.99
CA THR A 252 -1.19 15.62 17.95
C THR A 252 -1.80 14.39 17.31
N LEU A 253 -2.19 14.49 16.03
CA LEU A 253 -2.91 13.43 15.33
C LEU A 253 -1.98 12.40 14.67
N VAL A 254 -0.74 12.77 14.33
CA VAL A 254 0.18 11.90 13.61
C VAL A 254 1.43 11.63 14.43
N ASP A 255 1.82 10.35 14.51
CA ASP A 255 3.01 9.96 15.26
C ASP A 255 4.32 10.50 14.65
N ASN A 256 5.32 10.69 15.49
CA ASN A 256 6.58 11.34 15.09
C ASN A 256 7.35 10.56 14.02
N ASN A 257 7.29 9.22 14.03
CA ASN A 257 8.01 8.40 13.07
C ASN A 257 7.37 8.51 11.68
N THR A 258 6.05 8.43 11.61
CA THR A 258 5.28 8.63 10.38
C THR A 258 5.51 10.04 9.81
N ARG A 259 5.50 11.08 10.66
CA ARG A 259 5.84 12.45 10.23
C ARG A 259 7.27 12.54 9.70
N GLY A 260 8.22 11.89 10.37
CA GLY A 260 9.61 11.80 9.92
C GLY A 260 9.72 11.20 8.52
N GLY A 261 9.00 10.11 8.24
CA GLY A 261 8.96 9.50 6.91
C GLY A 261 8.46 10.45 5.82
N VAL A 262 7.39 11.23 6.11
CA VAL A 262 6.87 12.23 5.17
C VAL A 262 7.85 13.38 4.92
N TYR A 263 8.62 13.80 5.93
CA TYR A 263 9.63 14.86 5.72
C TYR A 263 10.88 14.35 5.01
N PHE A 264 11.15 13.05 5.08
CA PHE A 264 12.29 12.42 4.43
C PHE A 264 12.05 12.18 2.93
N GLY A 265 10.86 11.69 2.57
CA GLY A 265 10.44 11.43 1.18
C GLY A 265 10.04 12.67 0.41
#